data_AF-A0A6I7QSX4-F1
#
_entry.id   AF-A0A6I7QSX4-F1
#
_cell.length_a   1.000
_cell.length_b   1.000
_cell.length_c   1.000
_cell.angle_alpha   90.00
_cell.angle_beta   90.00
_cell.angle_gamma   90.00
#
_symmetry.space_group_name_H-M   'P 1'
#
loop_
_entity.id
_entity.type
_entity.pdbx_description
1 polymer ?
#
loop_
_entity_poly.entity_id
_entity_poly.type
_entity_poly.pdbx_seq_one_letter_code
_entity_poly.pdbx_strand_id
1 'polypeptide(L)'
;MPSRAREFSHPAPLLPAQDARGPRAGAPGLSHRRPRIRNGAFFLTFLPALLLSCVSVPVEDPRLPSDVMEPATRAFILEIQAGTEGFDLQDHPEFLFLLDIDRSPGLVRELELRGILDNRVARRADRALGAAFQGEPMRIWVSGRYPRFWTAAALSSRGWRRRDPGVWYDGEGTEVTIYRGGLLRIETSTYTSIRHGGDGAGQDDRPAVIDVLKRASDDAAVLFFAANPPLERVTGGVDLGMLKPRDILIQVDSRDDLDLAMRFMAEREARVILVTLRLLSPRVLEAFRLVPGDRYALTREDSTVRLTGAGVTAGTWKVLADAIVPGENKGKGEDER
;
A
#
# COMPACT_ATOMS: atom_id res chain seq x y z
N MET A 1 -0.56 47.24 43.06
CA MET A 1 -0.63 47.02 44.51
C MET A 1 -1.80 46.07 44.81
N PRO A 2 -1.80 45.23 45.86
CA PRO A 2 -0.77 44.28 46.34
C PRO A 2 -1.39 42.87 46.66
N SER A 3 -0.63 41.76 46.61
CA SER A 3 -0.03 40.99 47.74
C SER A 3 -0.98 40.19 48.66
N ARG A 4 -0.81 38.86 48.77
CA ARG A 4 -0.13 38.16 49.89
C ARG A 4 -0.35 36.64 49.90
N ALA A 5 0.73 35.93 50.23
CA ALA A 5 0.79 34.52 50.60
C ALA A 5 0.37 34.26 52.05
N ARG A 6 0.01 33.01 52.39
CA ARG A 6 0.60 32.24 53.52
C ARG A 6 0.13 30.78 53.60
N GLU A 7 1.08 29.95 54.04
CA GLU A 7 1.08 28.51 54.35
C GLU A 7 0.25 28.14 55.60
N PHE A 8 -0.11 26.86 55.79
CA PHE A 8 0.50 25.93 56.78
C PHE A 8 -0.31 24.62 57.04
N SER A 9 0.44 23.51 57.16
CA SER A 9 0.33 22.39 58.14
C SER A 9 -0.52 21.12 57.89
N HIS A 10 0.21 19.99 57.94
CA HIS A 10 -0.18 18.57 58.18
C HIS A 10 -0.87 18.33 59.55
N PRO A 11 -1.51 17.16 59.78
CA PRO A 11 -0.82 15.96 60.32
C PRO A 11 -1.31 14.60 59.75
N ALA A 12 -0.47 13.57 59.92
CA ALA A 12 -0.82 12.15 59.82
C ALA A 12 -1.03 11.54 61.22
N PRO A 13 -1.71 10.38 61.33
CA PRO A 13 -1.27 9.30 62.24
C PRO A 13 -1.38 7.90 61.56
N LEU A 14 -0.34 7.07 61.58
CA LEU A 14 0.07 6.02 62.55
C LEU A 14 -0.67 4.68 62.45
N LEU A 15 0.14 3.62 62.26
CA LEU A 15 -0.13 2.17 62.25
C LEU A 15 -0.72 1.65 63.59
N PRO A 16 -1.15 0.37 63.60
CA PRO A 16 -0.42 -0.57 64.45
C PRO A 16 0.00 -1.85 63.71
N ALA A 17 1.19 -2.33 64.09
CA ALA A 17 1.65 -3.70 63.91
C ALA A 17 1.72 -4.36 65.30
N GLN A 18 1.32 -5.63 65.42
CA GLN A 18 1.86 -6.68 66.32
C GLN A 18 1.02 -7.97 66.11
N ASP A 19 1.56 -9.05 65.54
CA ASP A 19 2.40 -10.11 66.14
C ASP A 19 1.65 -11.09 67.07
N ALA A 20 1.52 -12.35 66.63
CA ALA A 20 1.45 -13.52 67.50
C ALA A 20 1.97 -14.78 66.78
N ARG A 21 3.02 -15.39 67.35
CA ARG A 21 3.73 -16.58 66.87
C ARG A 21 3.27 -17.87 67.57
N GLY A 22 3.00 -18.93 66.79
CA GLY A 22 3.33 -20.37 66.99
C GLY A 22 2.64 -21.20 68.10
N PRO A 23 2.96 -22.52 68.29
CA PRO A 23 3.70 -23.47 67.41
C PRO A 23 3.21 -24.98 67.44
N ARG A 24 3.95 -25.84 66.68
CA ARG A 24 4.13 -27.33 66.76
C ARG A 24 3.04 -28.27 66.20
N ALA A 25 3.33 -29.46 65.64
CA ALA A 25 4.54 -30.15 65.12
C ALA A 25 4.09 -31.52 64.55
N GLY A 26 4.78 -32.05 63.53
CA GLY A 26 4.60 -33.44 63.08
C GLY A 26 5.12 -33.71 61.65
N ALA A 27 6.43 -33.86 61.49
CA ALA A 27 7.10 -34.42 60.29
C ALA A 27 7.19 -35.97 60.42
N PRO A 28 7.80 -36.77 59.50
CA PRO A 28 8.64 -36.41 58.34
C PRO A 28 8.56 -37.32 57.08
N GLY A 29 9.28 -36.89 56.03
CA GLY A 29 9.95 -37.77 55.04
C GLY A 29 9.71 -37.32 53.58
N LEU A 30 10.68 -37.20 52.67
CA LEU A 30 12.11 -37.49 52.61
C LEU A 30 12.69 -36.75 51.38
N SER A 31 13.59 -35.81 51.63
CA SER A 31 14.98 -35.78 51.14
C SER A 31 15.35 -35.62 49.64
N HIS A 32 16.27 -34.65 49.44
CA HIS A 32 17.36 -34.58 48.46
C HIS A 32 17.00 -34.25 46.99
N ARG A 33 17.66 -33.34 46.27
CA ARG A 33 18.95 -32.63 46.41
C ARG A 33 18.92 -31.47 45.39
N ARG A 34 19.36 -30.27 45.76
CA ARG A 34 20.00 -29.35 44.80
C ARG A 34 21.51 -29.64 44.79
N PRO A 35 22.18 -29.40 43.66
CA PRO A 35 23.35 -28.55 43.74
C PRO A 35 23.29 -27.36 42.79
N ARG A 36 24.04 -26.35 43.20
CA ARG A 36 24.22 -25.00 42.65
C ARG A 36 25.24 -24.98 41.50
N ILE A 37 25.04 -24.03 40.58
CA ILE A 37 26.03 -23.14 39.91
C ILE A 37 27.07 -23.82 38.98
N ARG A 38 27.13 -23.41 37.70
CA ARG A 38 28.06 -22.39 37.14
C ARG A 38 28.01 -22.36 35.60
N ASN A 39 27.92 -21.15 35.04
CA ASN A 39 28.42 -20.68 33.74
C ASN A 39 28.45 -21.67 32.55
N GLY A 40 27.47 -21.56 31.66
CA GLY A 40 27.55 -22.04 30.28
C GLY A 40 27.31 -20.86 29.34
N ALA A 41 28.38 -20.38 28.72
CA ALA A 41 28.40 -19.24 27.82
C ALA A 41 27.45 -19.42 26.62
N PHE A 42 26.79 -18.33 26.23
CA PHE A 42 26.23 -18.17 24.90
C PHE A 42 27.38 -18.24 23.88
N PHE A 43 27.51 -19.37 23.18
CA PHE A 43 28.28 -19.45 21.94
C PHE A 43 27.31 -19.81 20.81
N LEU A 44 26.82 -18.78 20.13
CA LEU A 44 26.46 -18.90 18.72
C LEU A 44 27.62 -18.31 17.94
N THR A 45 28.59 -19.17 17.66
CA THR A 45 29.62 -18.94 16.65
C THR A 45 28.95 -18.70 15.30
N PHE A 46 29.02 -17.47 14.81
CA PHE A 46 28.84 -17.19 13.39
C PHE A 46 30.18 -17.45 12.70
N LEU A 47 30.20 -18.46 11.84
CA LEU A 47 31.20 -18.57 10.78
C LEU A 47 30.73 -17.66 9.63
N PRO A 48 31.46 -16.59 9.27
CA PRO A 48 31.22 -15.89 8.01
C PRO A 48 31.99 -16.61 6.89
N ALA A 49 31.43 -16.56 5.68
CA ALA A 49 31.97 -17.05 4.40
C ALA A 49 31.56 -18.47 3.95
N LEU A 50 31.26 -18.54 2.65
CA LEU A 50 30.73 -19.66 1.85
C LEU A 50 29.21 -19.78 1.98
N LEU A 51 28.41 -19.08 1.19
CA LEU A 51 28.30 -19.24 -0.27
C LEU A 51 27.84 -17.92 -0.92
N LEU A 52 28.81 -17.17 -1.46
CA LEU A 52 28.61 -16.30 -2.62
C LEU A 52 28.39 -17.22 -3.83
N SER A 53 27.21 -17.79 -3.97
CA SER A 53 26.73 -18.30 -5.26
C SER A 53 25.89 -17.19 -5.88
N CYS A 54 26.58 -16.26 -6.56
CA CYS A 54 25.97 -15.49 -7.63
C CYS A 54 25.54 -16.50 -8.69
N VAL A 55 24.31 -17.01 -8.57
CA VAL A 55 23.63 -17.57 -9.75
C VAL A 55 23.28 -16.35 -10.59
N SER A 56 24.19 -15.99 -11.48
CA SER A 56 23.88 -15.15 -12.63
C SER A 56 22.89 -15.96 -13.47
N VAL A 57 21.60 -15.82 -13.16
CA VAL A 57 20.57 -16.20 -14.10
C VAL A 57 20.79 -15.31 -15.32
N PRO A 58 20.95 -15.87 -16.53
CA PRO A 58 20.89 -15.06 -17.74
C PRO A 58 19.44 -14.59 -17.85
N VAL A 59 19.14 -13.46 -17.23
CA VAL A 59 17.91 -12.73 -17.49
C VAL A 59 18.10 -12.16 -18.89
N GLU A 60 17.38 -12.69 -19.88
CA GLU A 60 17.08 -11.93 -21.09
C GLU A 60 16.42 -10.64 -20.63
N ASP A 61 17.23 -9.59 -20.55
CA ASP A 61 16.97 -8.30 -19.92
C ASP A 61 15.69 -7.68 -20.52
N PRO A 62 14.51 -7.74 -19.86
CA PRO A 62 13.41 -6.88 -20.23
C PRO A 62 13.82 -5.52 -19.70
N ARG A 63 14.69 -4.81 -20.45
CA ARG A 63 15.30 -3.57 -20.01
C ARG A 63 14.20 -2.56 -19.70
N LEU A 64 13.91 -2.37 -18.42
CA LEU A 64 13.44 -1.08 -17.94
C LEU A 64 14.47 -0.06 -18.41
N PRO A 65 14.11 0.89 -19.28
CA PRO A 65 15.06 1.91 -19.70
C PRO A 65 15.62 2.60 -18.45
N SER A 66 16.93 2.62 -18.35
CA SER A 66 17.70 3.10 -17.18
C SER A 66 17.49 4.59 -16.86
N ASP A 67 16.80 5.27 -17.76
CA ASP A 67 16.67 6.70 -17.94
C ASP A 67 15.23 7.21 -17.73
N VAL A 68 14.30 6.33 -17.35
CA VAL A 68 12.85 6.66 -17.26
C VAL A 68 12.28 6.44 -15.85
N MET A 69 13.11 6.04 -14.88
CA MET A 69 12.61 5.82 -13.53
C MET A 69 13.70 5.98 -12.46
N GLU A 70 13.31 6.45 -11.29
CA GLU A 70 14.19 6.54 -10.12
C GLU A 70 14.88 5.18 -9.84
N PRO A 71 16.20 5.16 -9.57
CA PRO A 71 16.96 3.93 -9.32
C PRO A 71 16.36 3.01 -8.25
N ALA A 72 15.81 3.59 -7.18
CA ALA A 72 15.17 2.81 -6.11
C ALA A 72 13.90 2.09 -6.59
N THR A 73 13.10 2.74 -7.44
CA THR A 73 11.89 2.11 -8.02
C THR A 73 12.29 0.99 -8.94
N ARG A 74 13.32 1.23 -9.75
CA ARG A 74 13.83 0.22 -10.68
C ARG A 74 14.34 -1.01 -9.94
N ALA A 75 15.14 -0.81 -8.89
CA ALA A 75 15.63 -1.91 -8.07
C ALA A 75 14.48 -2.73 -7.47
N PHE A 76 13.44 -2.05 -6.97
CA PHE A 76 12.25 -2.71 -6.42
C PHE A 76 11.49 -3.54 -7.46
N ILE A 77 11.25 -3.00 -8.66
CA ILE A 77 10.54 -3.74 -9.72
C ILE A 77 11.36 -4.94 -10.22
N LEU A 78 12.67 -4.78 -10.36
CA LEU A 78 13.56 -5.89 -10.72
C LEU A 78 13.62 -6.97 -9.62
N GLU A 79 13.56 -6.58 -8.34
CA GLU A 79 13.45 -7.53 -7.22
C GLU A 79 12.15 -8.35 -7.31
N ILE A 80 11.02 -7.72 -7.65
CA ILE A 80 9.74 -8.41 -7.85
C ILE A 80 9.84 -9.41 -9.01
N GLN A 81 10.36 -8.99 -10.17
CA GLN A 81 10.50 -9.87 -11.34
C GLN A 81 11.43 -11.07 -11.08
N ALA A 82 12.54 -10.84 -10.40
CA ALA A 82 13.52 -11.89 -10.12
C ALA A 82 13.07 -12.84 -8.99
N GLY A 83 12.28 -12.31 -8.04
CA GLY A 83 11.98 -12.97 -6.78
C GLY A 83 10.59 -13.60 -6.67
N THR A 84 9.66 -13.27 -7.56
CA THR A 84 8.25 -13.67 -7.41
C THR A 84 7.68 -14.30 -8.67
N GLU A 85 6.88 -15.34 -8.47
CA GLU A 85 6.06 -15.91 -9.54
C GLU A 85 4.80 -15.05 -9.74
N GLY A 86 4.39 -14.86 -11.00
CA GLY A 86 3.11 -14.22 -11.36
C GLY A 86 3.15 -12.69 -11.46
N PHE A 87 4.32 -12.11 -11.75
CA PHE A 87 4.47 -10.72 -12.18
C PHE A 87 5.38 -10.64 -13.41
N ASP A 88 4.78 -10.40 -14.58
CA ASP A 88 5.51 -10.09 -15.80
C ASP A 88 5.32 -8.61 -16.17
N LEU A 89 6.40 -7.96 -16.60
CA LEU A 89 6.34 -6.60 -17.12
C LEU A 89 5.58 -6.51 -18.45
N GLN A 90 5.41 -7.63 -19.15
CA GLN A 90 4.60 -7.75 -20.35
C GLN A 90 3.11 -7.99 -20.05
N ASP A 91 2.72 -8.23 -18.79
CA ASP A 91 1.32 -8.38 -18.43
C ASP A 91 0.54 -7.08 -18.66
N HIS A 92 -0.76 -7.21 -18.88
CA HIS A 92 -1.65 -6.10 -19.24
C HIS A 92 -2.62 -5.77 -18.08
N PRO A 93 -2.25 -4.86 -17.15
CA PRO A 93 -3.03 -4.60 -15.96
C PRO A 93 -4.36 -3.91 -16.28
N GLU A 94 -5.42 -4.27 -15.54
CA GLU A 94 -6.64 -3.45 -15.43
C GLU A 94 -6.40 -2.25 -14.52
N PHE A 95 -5.63 -2.48 -13.47
CA PHE A 95 -5.28 -1.50 -12.47
C PHE A 95 -3.84 -1.74 -12.02
N LEU A 96 -3.10 -0.66 -11.83
CA LEU A 96 -1.73 -0.68 -11.33
C LEU A 96 -1.53 0.53 -10.42
N PHE A 97 -0.89 0.34 -9.28
CA PHE A 97 -0.40 1.45 -8.48
C PHE A 97 1.02 1.16 -7.99
N LEU A 98 1.80 2.23 -7.86
CA LEU A 98 3.11 2.23 -7.22
C LEU A 98 3.14 3.37 -6.21
N LEU A 99 3.68 3.07 -5.04
CA LEU A 99 3.70 3.96 -3.89
C LEU A 99 5.09 3.94 -3.23
N ASP A 100 5.67 5.11 -3.06
CA ASP A 100 6.73 5.37 -2.11
C ASP A 100 6.10 5.73 -0.75
N ILE A 101 6.30 4.87 0.24
CA ILE A 101 5.57 4.94 1.53
C ILE A 101 6.00 6.17 2.32
N ASP A 102 7.29 6.50 2.31
CA ASP A 102 7.86 7.62 3.05
C ASP A 102 7.47 8.96 2.42
N ARG A 103 7.38 9.00 1.08
CA ARG A 103 7.04 10.21 0.32
C ARG A 103 5.54 10.45 0.18
N SER A 104 4.67 9.57 0.70
CA SER A 104 3.22 9.69 0.53
C SER A 104 2.40 9.35 1.78
N PRO A 105 2.68 10.01 2.92
CA PRO A 105 2.03 9.71 4.20
C PRO A 105 0.51 9.93 4.19
N GLY A 106 0.00 10.83 3.33
CA GLY A 106 -1.42 11.09 3.17
C GLY A 106 -2.19 9.87 2.65
N LEU A 107 -1.71 9.27 1.56
CA LEU A 107 -2.30 8.07 0.99
C LEU A 107 -2.11 6.85 1.90
N VAL A 108 -0.92 6.66 2.47
CA VAL A 108 -0.63 5.56 3.40
C VAL A 108 -1.63 5.56 4.56
N ARG A 109 -1.91 6.73 5.14
CA ARG A 109 -2.91 6.86 6.20
C ARG A 109 -4.32 6.43 5.76
N GLU A 110 -4.74 6.82 4.56
CA GLU A 110 -6.07 6.43 4.04
C GLU A 110 -6.17 4.92 3.76
N LEU A 111 -5.07 4.28 3.32
CA LEU A 111 -4.98 2.83 3.14
C LEU A 111 -4.98 2.09 4.49
N GLU A 112 -4.31 2.64 5.51
CA GLU A 112 -4.36 2.11 6.87
C GLU A 112 -5.77 2.18 7.48
N LEU A 113 -6.46 3.31 7.31
CA LEU A 113 -7.82 3.50 7.83
C LEU A 113 -8.82 2.51 7.22
N ARG A 114 -8.59 2.07 5.98
CA ARG A 114 -9.42 1.08 5.28
C ARG A 114 -9.01 -0.36 5.56
N GLY A 115 -7.93 -0.58 6.30
CA GLY A 115 -7.38 -1.92 6.52
C GLY A 115 -6.76 -2.55 5.27
N ILE A 116 -6.54 -1.77 4.20
CA ILE A 116 -5.90 -2.23 2.96
C ILE A 116 -4.41 -2.49 3.21
N LEU A 117 -3.78 -1.59 3.98
CA LEU A 117 -2.41 -1.74 4.44
C LEU A 117 -2.39 -1.79 5.97
N ASP A 118 -1.93 -2.88 6.55
CA ASP A 118 -1.78 -2.96 8.01
C ASP A 118 -0.74 -1.97 8.51
N ASN A 119 -1.04 -1.19 9.55
CA ASN A 119 -0.14 -0.16 10.09
C ASN A 119 1.26 -0.69 10.46
N ARG A 120 1.39 -1.95 10.90
CA ARG A 120 2.70 -2.55 11.21
C ARG A 120 3.48 -2.96 9.96
N VAL A 121 2.76 -3.25 8.88
CA VAL A 121 3.34 -3.45 7.54
C VAL A 121 3.75 -2.09 6.99
N ALA A 122 2.85 -1.10 6.94
CA ALA A 122 3.13 0.26 6.50
C ALA A 122 4.39 0.88 7.14
N ARG A 123 4.54 0.79 8.47
CA ARG A 123 5.71 1.33 9.20
C ARG A 123 7.06 0.68 8.86
N ARG A 124 7.05 -0.46 8.19
CA ARG A 124 8.24 -1.22 7.80
C ARG A 124 8.39 -1.30 6.30
N ALA A 125 7.38 -0.83 5.56
CA ALA A 125 7.37 -0.80 4.11
C ALA A 125 8.15 0.41 3.65
N ASP A 126 9.01 0.21 2.66
CA ASP A 126 9.66 1.30 1.95
C ASP A 126 8.82 1.65 0.72
N ARG A 127 8.36 0.63 -0.03
CA ARG A 127 7.57 0.79 -1.25
C ARG A 127 6.50 -0.28 -1.40
N ALA A 128 5.44 0.05 -2.13
CA ALA A 128 4.40 -0.89 -2.51
C ALA A 128 4.09 -0.76 -4.01
N LEU A 129 3.96 -1.89 -4.69
CA LEU A 129 3.42 -2.01 -6.04
C LEU A 129 2.21 -2.92 -5.95
N GLY A 130 1.08 -2.56 -6.51
CA GLY A 130 0.00 -3.52 -6.69
C GLY A 130 -0.60 -3.48 -8.07
N ALA A 131 -1.02 -4.65 -8.53
CA ALA A 131 -1.58 -4.85 -9.84
C ALA A 131 -2.81 -5.75 -9.73
N ALA A 132 -3.82 -5.45 -10.54
CA ALA A 132 -4.94 -6.32 -10.79
C ALA A 132 -5.02 -6.64 -12.28
N PHE A 133 -5.07 -7.93 -12.59
CA PHE A 133 -5.20 -8.44 -13.95
C PHE A 133 -6.58 -9.04 -14.16
N GLN A 134 -6.98 -9.18 -15.42
CA GLN A 134 -8.33 -9.62 -15.75
C GLN A 134 -8.63 -11.01 -15.20
N GLY A 135 -9.66 -11.10 -14.35
CA GLY A 135 -10.09 -12.36 -13.75
C GLY A 135 -9.16 -12.90 -12.66
N GLU A 136 -8.14 -12.14 -12.28
CA GLU A 136 -7.20 -12.49 -11.22
C GLU A 136 -7.43 -11.64 -9.97
N PRO A 137 -7.13 -12.18 -8.77
CA PRO A 137 -7.11 -11.39 -7.56
C PRO A 137 -6.04 -10.30 -7.64
N MET A 138 -6.27 -9.21 -6.93
CA MET A 138 -5.29 -8.14 -6.82
C MET A 138 -4.08 -8.63 -6.02
N ARG A 139 -2.90 -8.38 -6.55
CA ARG A 139 -1.61 -8.71 -5.92
C ARG A 139 -0.91 -7.41 -5.54
N ILE A 140 -0.37 -7.37 -4.33
CA ILE A 140 0.38 -6.24 -3.79
C ILE A 140 1.74 -6.75 -3.33
N TRP A 141 2.79 -6.25 -3.96
CA TRP A 141 4.18 -6.45 -3.56
C TRP A 141 4.62 -5.30 -2.68
N VAL A 142 5.26 -5.61 -1.55
CA VAL A 142 5.73 -4.61 -0.59
C VAL A 142 7.17 -4.91 -0.24
N SER A 143 8.09 -3.99 -0.53
CA SER A 143 9.47 -4.07 -0.05
C SER A 143 9.58 -3.39 1.30
N GLY A 144 10.46 -3.91 2.16
CA GLY A 144 10.70 -3.32 3.45
C GLY A 144 11.45 -4.21 4.42
N ARG A 145 11.43 -3.81 5.69
CA ARG A 145 12.11 -4.54 6.78
C ARG A 145 11.24 -5.64 7.34
N TYR A 146 11.14 -6.75 6.60
CA TYR A 146 10.36 -7.94 6.97
C TYR A 146 11.24 -9.19 7.24
N PRO A 147 11.92 -9.28 8.40
CA PRO A 147 12.65 -10.49 8.76
C PRO A 147 11.70 -11.68 8.89
N ARG A 148 11.99 -12.77 8.16
CA ARG A 148 11.11 -13.97 8.09
C ARG A 148 10.59 -14.45 9.44
N PHE A 149 11.46 -14.57 10.45
CA PHE A 149 11.07 -15.03 11.77
C PHE A 149 10.09 -14.06 12.47
N TRP A 150 10.37 -12.77 12.40
CA TRP A 150 9.56 -11.75 13.09
C TRP A 150 8.22 -11.55 12.41
N THR A 151 8.20 -11.55 11.07
CA THR A 151 6.98 -11.44 10.28
C THR A 151 6.09 -12.67 10.48
N ALA A 152 6.66 -13.88 10.46
CA ALA A 152 5.93 -15.12 10.75
C ALA A 152 5.32 -15.12 12.17
N ALA A 153 6.08 -14.70 13.18
CA ALA A 153 5.58 -14.62 14.55
C ALA A 153 4.41 -13.61 14.67
N ALA A 154 4.51 -12.46 13.99
CA ALA A 154 3.45 -11.45 13.97
C ALA A 154 2.16 -11.98 13.32
N LEU A 155 2.26 -12.66 12.16
CA LEU A 155 1.12 -13.25 11.47
C LEU A 155 0.46 -14.34 12.33
N SER A 156 1.25 -15.26 12.89
CA SER A 156 0.74 -16.33 13.76
C SER A 156 -0.01 -15.78 14.99
N SER A 157 0.50 -14.71 15.61
CA SER A 157 -0.16 -14.06 16.76
C SER A 157 -1.53 -13.44 16.44
N ARG A 158 -1.83 -13.23 15.16
CA ARG A 158 -3.10 -12.67 14.66
C ARG A 158 -4.06 -13.74 14.13
N GLY A 159 -3.76 -15.01 14.38
CA GLY A 159 -4.62 -16.11 13.93
C GLY A 159 -4.45 -16.47 12.45
N TRP A 160 -3.45 -15.90 11.76
CA TRP A 160 -3.09 -16.36 10.42
C TRP A 160 -2.56 -17.79 10.48
N ARG A 161 -2.95 -18.59 9.50
CA ARG A 161 -2.56 -19.98 9.37
C ARG A 161 -1.47 -20.09 8.31
N ARG A 162 -0.52 -20.98 8.55
CA ARG A 162 0.54 -21.25 7.59
C ARG A 162 0.08 -22.38 6.65
N ARG A 163 0.17 -22.15 5.35
CA ARG A 163 -0.07 -23.18 4.32
C ARG A 163 1.24 -23.87 3.96
N ASP A 164 2.23 -23.07 3.56
CA ASP A 164 3.54 -23.52 3.07
C ASP A 164 4.71 -22.73 3.71
N PRO A 165 5.99 -23.10 3.47
CA PRO A 165 7.12 -22.29 3.88
C PRO A 165 7.07 -20.85 3.35
N GLY A 166 6.76 -19.90 4.24
CA GLY A 166 6.67 -18.49 3.89
C GLY A 166 5.28 -18.04 3.42
N VAL A 167 4.32 -18.95 3.27
CA VAL A 167 2.95 -18.65 2.82
C VAL A 167 1.97 -18.74 3.99
N TRP A 168 1.21 -17.67 4.19
CA TRP A 168 0.28 -17.48 5.30
C TRP A 168 -1.06 -17.03 4.75
N TYR A 169 -2.15 -17.40 5.41
CA TYR A 169 -3.49 -16.97 5.01
C TYR A 169 -4.38 -16.68 6.22
N ASP A 170 -5.35 -15.80 6.04
CA ASP A 170 -6.36 -15.48 7.06
C ASP A 170 -7.69 -16.23 6.81
N GLY A 171 -8.71 -15.94 7.63
CA GLY A 171 -10.04 -16.52 7.49
C GLY A 171 -10.89 -15.92 6.37
N GLU A 172 -10.47 -14.80 5.79
CA GLU A 172 -11.17 -14.04 4.74
C GLU A 172 -10.67 -14.41 3.34
N GLY A 173 -9.58 -15.18 3.26
CA GLY A 173 -8.99 -15.66 2.03
C GLY A 173 -7.83 -14.80 1.53
N THR A 174 -7.34 -13.84 2.34
CA THR A 174 -6.12 -13.10 2.04
C THR A 174 -4.92 -14.01 2.21
N GLU A 175 -4.00 -14.01 1.23
CA GLU A 175 -2.75 -14.76 1.30
C GLU A 175 -1.54 -13.81 1.38
N VAL A 176 -0.58 -14.12 2.23
CA VAL A 176 0.70 -13.40 2.35
C VAL A 176 1.85 -14.36 2.12
N THR A 177 2.68 -14.06 1.14
CA THR A 177 3.92 -14.77 0.84
C THR A 177 5.13 -13.93 1.24
N ILE A 178 6.04 -14.51 2.03
CA ILE A 178 7.25 -13.86 2.53
C ILE A 178 8.48 -14.36 1.75
N TYR A 179 9.03 -13.50 0.91
CA TYR A 179 10.21 -13.82 0.10
C TYR A 179 11.51 -13.60 0.89
N ARG A 180 12.66 -13.84 0.24
CA ARG A 180 13.96 -13.40 0.78
C ARG A 180 14.12 -11.89 0.53
N GLY A 181 15.08 -11.24 1.19
CA GLY A 181 15.34 -9.81 0.97
C GLY A 181 14.42 -8.83 1.69
N GLY A 182 13.30 -9.30 2.27
CA GLY A 182 12.31 -8.41 2.86
C GLY A 182 11.23 -7.96 1.87
N LEU A 183 10.98 -8.76 0.83
CA LEU A 183 9.82 -8.60 -0.04
C LEU A 183 8.64 -9.43 0.48
N LEU A 184 7.45 -8.83 0.50
CA LEU A 184 6.17 -9.49 0.76
C LEU A 184 5.31 -9.43 -0.50
N ARG A 185 4.53 -10.48 -0.76
CA ARG A 185 3.38 -10.44 -1.67
C ARG A 185 2.12 -10.68 -0.86
N ILE A 186 1.11 -9.85 -1.08
CA ILE A 186 -0.20 -9.94 -0.49
C ILE A 186 -1.18 -10.16 -1.64
N GLU A 187 -1.94 -11.24 -1.60
CA GLU A 187 -3.01 -11.53 -2.55
C GLU A 187 -4.35 -11.37 -1.83
N THR A 188 -5.19 -10.51 -2.37
CA THR A 188 -6.50 -10.22 -1.77
C THR A 188 -7.63 -10.67 -2.67
N SER A 189 -8.58 -11.40 -2.09
CA SER A 189 -9.81 -11.85 -2.73
C SER A 189 -10.85 -10.73 -2.88
N THR A 190 -10.67 -9.59 -2.18
CA THR A 190 -11.66 -8.51 -2.12
C THR A 190 -11.70 -7.62 -3.36
N TYR A 191 -10.68 -7.69 -4.22
CA TYR A 191 -10.74 -7.00 -5.50
C TYR A 191 -11.60 -7.78 -6.48
N THR A 192 -12.87 -7.40 -6.59
CA THR A 192 -13.69 -7.85 -7.72
C THR A 192 -13.22 -7.10 -8.95
N SER A 193 -12.74 -7.84 -9.97
CA SER A 193 -12.35 -7.24 -11.25
C SER A 193 -13.42 -6.27 -11.74
N ILE A 194 -13.02 -5.27 -12.53
CA ILE A 194 -13.95 -4.28 -13.08
C ILE A 194 -14.81 -4.99 -14.13
N ARG A 195 -15.82 -5.78 -13.70
CA ARG A 195 -16.74 -6.49 -14.60
C ARG A 195 -17.43 -5.46 -15.48
N HIS A 196 -17.08 -5.49 -16.75
CA HIS A 196 -17.69 -4.67 -17.78
C HIS A 196 -19.11 -5.20 -18.08
N GLY A 197 -20.09 -4.32 -17.97
CA GLY A 197 -21.32 -4.42 -18.74
C GLY A 197 -21.15 -3.54 -19.98
N GLY A 198 -20.69 -4.10 -21.08
CA GLY A 198 -20.50 -3.35 -22.33
C GLY A 198 -19.53 -4.06 -23.28
N ASP A 199 -20.00 -4.33 -24.49
CA ASP A 199 -19.38 -5.14 -25.53
C ASP A 199 -17.94 -4.72 -25.89
N GLY A 200 -17.04 -5.71 -25.96
CA GLY A 200 -16.11 -5.85 -27.09
C GLY A 200 -14.84 -5.00 -27.16
N ALA A 201 -14.48 -4.18 -26.17
CA ALA A 201 -13.13 -3.61 -26.11
C ALA A 201 -12.16 -4.69 -25.57
N GLY A 202 -11.58 -5.44 -26.50
CA GLY A 202 -10.75 -6.61 -26.24
C GLY A 202 -9.58 -6.35 -25.28
N GLN A 203 -9.24 -7.41 -24.55
CA GLN A 203 -8.04 -7.55 -23.73
C GLN A 203 -6.74 -7.06 -24.45
N ASP A 204 -6.74 -7.11 -25.78
CA ASP A 204 -5.61 -6.80 -26.68
C ASP A 204 -5.17 -5.32 -26.74
N ASP A 205 -5.94 -4.37 -26.21
CA ASP A 205 -5.64 -2.93 -26.34
C ASP A 205 -5.10 -2.29 -25.04
N ARG A 206 -4.84 -3.07 -23.99
CA ARG A 206 -4.29 -2.52 -22.74
C ARG A 206 -2.76 -2.37 -22.85
N PRO A 207 -2.15 -1.30 -22.32
CA PRO A 207 -0.69 -1.21 -22.29
C PRO A 207 -0.11 -2.30 -21.37
N ALA A 208 1.08 -2.80 -21.70
CA ALA A 208 1.83 -3.65 -20.78
C ALA A 208 2.27 -2.83 -19.55
N VAL A 209 2.54 -3.50 -18.42
CA VAL A 209 3.05 -2.85 -17.19
C VAL A 209 4.25 -1.96 -17.50
N ILE A 210 5.20 -2.45 -18.31
CA ILE A 210 6.40 -1.68 -18.67
C ILE A 210 6.08 -0.37 -19.40
N ASP A 211 5.03 -0.35 -20.23
CA ASP A 211 4.63 0.84 -20.97
C ASP A 211 3.90 1.85 -20.09
N VAL A 212 3.25 1.38 -19.02
CA VAL A 212 2.68 2.26 -17.98
C VAL A 212 3.82 2.89 -17.18
N LEU A 213 4.79 2.09 -16.74
CA LEU A 213 5.92 2.55 -15.95
C LEU A 213 6.80 3.55 -16.72
N LYS A 214 6.99 3.35 -18.03
CA LYS A 214 7.72 4.29 -18.90
C LYS A 214 7.06 5.68 -19.02
N ARG A 215 5.77 5.80 -18.67
CA ARG A 215 5.06 7.10 -18.65
C ARG A 215 5.13 7.78 -17.29
N ALA A 216 5.64 7.09 -16.27
CA ALA A 216 5.82 7.66 -14.94
C ALA A 216 6.91 8.74 -14.98
N SER A 217 6.67 9.84 -14.27
CA SER A 217 7.71 10.82 -13.96
C SER A 217 8.72 10.21 -13.00
N ASP A 218 10.00 10.56 -13.16
CA ASP A 218 11.08 10.12 -12.28
C ASP A 218 10.84 10.52 -10.81
N ASP A 219 10.12 11.62 -10.57
CA ASP A 219 9.84 12.13 -9.21
C ASP A 219 8.49 11.67 -8.64
N ALA A 220 7.76 10.79 -9.33
CA ALA A 220 6.46 10.31 -8.87
C ALA A 220 6.59 9.54 -7.55
N ALA A 221 6.03 10.10 -6.47
CA ALA A 221 5.89 9.42 -5.18
C ALA A 221 4.71 8.44 -5.21
N VAL A 222 3.68 8.80 -5.97
CA VAL A 222 2.50 7.97 -6.23
C VAL A 222 2.27 7.87 -7.72
N LEU A 223 2.02 6.66 -8.21
CA LEU A 223 1.57 6.36 -9.56
C LEU A 223 0.31 5.51 -9.48
N PHE A 224 -0.71 5.90 -10.21
CA PHE A 224 -1.96 5.17 -10.37
C PHE A 224 -2.30 5.06 -11.84
N PHE A 225 -2.65 3.86 -12.27
CA PHE A 225 -3.10 3.57 -13.61
C PHE A 225 -4.35 2.73 -13.57
N ALA A 226 -5.31 3.07 -14.42
CA ALA A 226 -6.51 2.29 -14.64
C ALA A 226 -6.83 2.23 -16.14
N ALA A 227 -7.04 1.02 -16.65
CA ALA A 227 -7.50 0.78 -18.01
C ALA A 227 -9.03 0.77 -18.07
N ASN A 228 -9.59 1.46 -19.06
CA ASN A 228 -11.03 1.67 -19.27
C ASN A 228 -11.79 1.96 -17.96
N PRO A 229 -11.34 2.94 -17.15
CA PRO A 229 -11.90 3.13 -15.82
C PRO A 229 -13.34 3.64 -15.93
N PRO A 230 -14.30 3.04 -15.20
CA PRO A 230 -15.55 3.73 -14.91
C PRO A 230 -15.21 4.95 -14.05
N LEU A 231 -15.26 6.15 -14.64
CA LEU A 231 -14.82 7.37 -13.98
C LEU A 231 -15.51 7.61 -12.64
N GLU A 232 -16.78 7.24 -12.51
CA GLU A 232 -17.50 7.27 -11.23
C GLU A 232 -16.77 6.51 -10.12
N ARG A 233 -16.07 5.41 -10.42
CA ARG A 233 -15.26 4.69 -9.41
C ARG A 233 -14.00 5.45 -9.04
N VAL A 234 -13.37 6.11 -10.02
CA VAL A 234 -12.10 6.84 -9.81
C VAL A 234 -12.35 8.21 -9.16
N THR A 235 -13.54 8.78 -9.30
CA THR A 235 -13.93 10.10 -8.76
C THR A 235 -14.74 10.02 -7.47
N GLY A 236 -14.87 8.84 -6.86
CA GLY A 236 -15.65 8.66 -5.64
C GLY A 236 -17.15 8.93 -5.82
N GLY A 237 -17.70 8.55 -6.98
CA GLY A 237 -19.13 8.59 -7.30
C GLY A 237 -19.60 9.82 -8.07
N VAL A 238 -18.69 10.67 -8.55
CA VAL A 238 -19.06 11.84 -9.37
C VAL A 238 -19.19 11.44 -10.83
N ASP A 239 -20.41 11.58 -11.36
CA ASP A 239 -20.72 11.35 -12.77
C ASP A 239 -20.07 12.42 -13.66
N LEU A 240 -19.04 12.01 -14.39
CA LEU A 240 -18.38 12.80 -15.43
C LEU A 240 -18.78 12.32 -16.84
N GLY A 241 -19.94 11.66 -16.98
CA GLY A 241 -20.42 10.74 -18.03
C GLY A 241 -20.25 11.07 -19.52
N MET A 242 -19.68 12.22 -19.83
CA MET A 242 -19.15 12.57 -21.16
C MET A 242 -17.70 12.09 -21.38
N LEU A 243 -16.95 11.85 -20.31
CA LEU A 243 -15.56 11.41 -20.38
C LEU A 243 -15.50 9.87 -20.40
N LYS A 244 -14.91 9.32 -21.47
CA LYS A 244 -14.68 7.87 -21.60
C LYS A 244 -13.23 7.61 -22.01
N PRO A 245 -12.26 7.90 -21.13
CA PRO A 245 -10.87 7.63 -21.45
C PRO A 245 -10.63 6.12 -21.58
N ARG A 246 -9.79 5.75 -22.55
CA ARG A 246 -9.21 4.41 -22.71
C ARG A 246 -8.35 4.05 -21.50
N ASP A 247 -7.60 5.00 -20.98
CA ASP A 247 -6.89 4.85 -19.71
C ASP A 247 -6.66 6.18 -19.01
N ILE A 248 -6.42 6.05 -17.71
CA ILE A 248 -6.07 7.15 -16.83
C ILE A 248 -4.76 6.83 -16.15
N LEU A 249 -3.88 7.82 -16.10
CA LEU A 249 -2.64 7.81 -15.33
C LEU A 249 -2.66 9.02 -14.39
N ILE A 250 -2.60 8.77 -13.09
CA ILE A 250 -2.48 9.81 -12.06
C ILE A 250 -1.10 9.66 -11.43
N GLN A 251 -0.40 10.77 -11.30
CA GLN A 251 0.90 10.85 -10.65
C GLN A 251 0.86 11.95 -9.62
N VAL A 252 1.43 11.70 -8.44
CA VAL A 252 1.67 12.72 -7.43
C VAL A 252 3.15 12.76 -7.14
N ASP A 253 3.74 13.94 -7.23
CA ASP A 253 5.16 14.14 -6.94
C ASP A 253 5.42 14.37 -5.44
N SER A 254 6.68 14.65 -5.08
CA SER A 254 7.07 14.95 -3.69
C SER A 254 6.48 16.24 -3.11
N ARG A 255 5.91 17.11 -3.95
CA ARG A 255 5.41 18.43 -3.58
C ARG A 255 3.89 18.45 -3.47
N ASP A 256 3.26 17.28 -3.51
CA ASP A 256 1.81 17.13 -3.57
C ASP A 256 1.19 17.83 -4.81
N ASP A 257 1.98 17.97 -5.88
CA ASP A 257 1.46 18.35 -7.20
C ASP A 257 1.02 17.08 -7.94
N LEU A 258 -0.21 17.11 -8.44
CA LEU A 258 -0.84 16.03 -9.17
C LEU A 258 -0.88 16.31 -10.67
N ASP A 259 -0.43 15.32 -11.41
CA ASP A 259 -0.56 15.21 -12.85
C ASP A 259 -1.53 14.08 -13.22
N LEU A 260 -2.62 14.44 -13.91
CA LEU A 260 -3.63 13.52 -14.43
C LEU A 260 -3.55 13.51 -15.95
N ALA A 261 -3.24 12.34 -16.53
CA ALA A 261 -3.31 12.10 -17.95
C ALA A 261 -4.48 11.17 -18.28
N MET A 262 -5.30 11.57 -19.24
CA MET A 262 -6.43 10.80 -19.76
C MET A 262 -6.20 10.54 -21.25
N ARG A 263 -6.07 9.27 -21.63
CA ARG A 263 -5.89 8.86 -23.03
C ARG A 263 -7.22 8.46 -23.64
N PHE A 264 -7.49 8.91 -24.86
CA PHE A 264 -8.72 8.64 -25.61
C PHE A 264 -8.43 7.77 -26.84
N MET A 265 -9.47 7.23 -27.48
CA MET A 265 -9.32 6.32 -28.63
C MET A 265 -8.77 7.05 -29.87
N ALA A 266 -9.13 8.33 -30.04
CA ALA A 266 -8.70 9.13 -31.18
C ALA A 266 -8.28 10.55 -30.79
N GLU A 267 -7.38 11.14 -31.57
CA GLU A 267 -6.93 12.53 -31.39
C GLU A 267 -8.10 13.53 -31.46
N ARG A 268 -9.04 13.30 -32.39
CA ARG A 268 -10.23 14.13 -32.54
C ARG A 268 -11.10 14.13 -31.28
N GLU A 269 -11.22 12.97 -30.63
CA GLU A 269 -11.94 12.83 -29.37
C GLU A 269 -11.26 13.63 -28.27
N ALA A 270 -9.94 13.44 -28.09
CA ALA A 270 -9.15 14.19 -27.11
C ALA A 270 -9.27 15.71 -27.29
N ARG A 271 -9.35 16.20 -28.53
CA ARG A 271 -9.58 17.63 -28.83
C ARG A 271 -10.95 18.13 -28.34
N VAL A 272 -12.02 17.37 -28.60
CA VAL A 272 -13.37 17.73 -28.12
C VAL A 272 -13.41 17.68 -26.60
N ILE A 273 -12.83 16.63 -26.02
CA ILE A 273 -12.77 16.44 -24.57
C ILE A 273 -11.95 17.55 -23.89
N LEU A 274 -10.83 18.00 -24.47
CA LEU A 274 -10.08 19.14 -23.94
C LEU A 274 -10.97 20.39 -23.82
N VAL A 275 -11.77 20.70 -24.84
CA VAL A 275 -12.68 21.85 -24.81
C VAL A 275 -13.74 21.67 -23.73
N THR A 276 -14.32 20.47 -23.63
CA THR A 276 -15.29 20.13 -22.58
C THR A 276 -14.69 20.25 -21.18
N LEU A 277 -13.48 19.74 -20.97
CA LEU A 277 -12.75 19.81 -19.70
C LEU A 277 -12.40 21.26 -19.33
N ARG A 278 -12.12 22.15 -20.29
CA ARG A 278 -11.95 23.58 -19.98
C ARG A 278 -13.22 24.21 -19.44
N LEU A 279 -14.38 23.83 -20.00
CA LEU A 279 -15.68 24.31 -19.54
C LEU A 279 -16.11 23.67 -18.21
N LEU A 280 -15.75 22.41 -17.99
CA LEU A 280 -16.09 21.63 -16.78
C LEU A 280 -14.96 21.59 -15.75
N SER A 281 -13.88 22.35 -15.93
CA SER A 281 -12.67 22.27 -15.11
C SER A 281 -12.96 22.36 -13.61
N PRO A 282 -13.85 23.25 -13.11
CA PRO A 282 -14.19 23.29 -11.70
C PRO A 282 -14.80 21.96 -11.19
N ARG A 283 -15.70 21.35 -11.97
CA ARG A 283 -16.32 20.07 -11.60
C ARG A 283 -15.34 18.91 -11.59
N VAL A 284 -14.37 18.92 -12.52
CA VAL A 284 -13.33 17.90 -12.59
C VAL A 284 -12.40 18.01 -11.38
N LEU A 285 -11.99 19.22 -11.02
CA LEU A 285 -11.21 19.47 -9.81
C LEU A 285 -11.99 19.04 -8.57
N GLU A 286 -13.27 19.41 -8.46
CA GLU A 286 -14.14 18.97 -7.34
C GLU A 286 -14.29 17.45 -7.25
N ALA A 287 -14.42 16.76 -8.40
CA ALA A 287 -14.57 15.31 -8.47
C ALA A 287 -13.35 14.57 -7.91
N PHE A 288 -12.15 15.04 -8.25
CA PHE A 288 -10.89 14.51 -7.72
C PHE A 288 -10.46 15.20 -6.40
N ARG A 289 -11.31 16.08 -5.85
CA ARG A 289 -11.04 16.88 -4.65
C ARG A 289 -9.75 17.69 -4.74
N LEU A 290 -9.40 18.14 -5.94
CA LEU A 290 -8.20 18.90 -6.25
C LEU A 290 -8.44 20.40 -6.09
N VAL A 291 -7.34 21.13 -5.90
CA VAL A 291 -7.31 22.60 -5.93
C VAL A 291 -6.41 23.03 -7.09
N PRO A 292 -6.76 24.07 -7.86
CA PRO A 292 -5.85 24.56 -8.90
C PRO A 292 -4.59 25.12 -8.23
N GLY A 293 -3.42 24.58 -8.57
CA GLY A 293 -2.13 25.11 -8.13
C GLY A 293 -1.62 26.25 -9.02
N ASP A 294 -0.50 26.84 -8.64
CA ASP A 294 0.11 27.97 -9.38
C ASP A 294 0.53 27.60 -10.82
N ARG A 295 0.81 26.31 -11.04
CA ARG A 295 1.22 25.76 -12.34
C ARG A 295 0.08 25.01 -13.04
N TYR A 296 -1.16 25.23 -12.59
CA TYR A 296 -2.31 24.54 -13.14
C TYR A 296 -2.43 24.78 -14.65
N ALA A 297 -2.39 23.70 -15.42
CA ALA A 297 -2.56 23.76 -16.86
C ALA A 297 -3.35 22.55 -17.37
N LEU A 298 -4.14 22.80 -18.42
CA LEU A 298 -4.82 21.77 -19.17
C LEU A 298 -4.33 21.76 -20.62
N THR A 299 -3.56 20.75 -20.96
CA THR A 299 -2.87 20.58 -22.24
C THR A 299 -3.34 19.31 -22.94
N ARG A 300 -2.98 19.18 -24.22
CA ARG A 300 -3.25 17.99 -25.02
C ARG A 300 -2.00 17.65 -25.81
N GLU A 301 -1.67 16.37 -25.82
CA GLU A 301 -0.61 15.75 -26.60
C GLU A 301 -1.23 14.56 -27.31
N ASP A 302 -1.38 14.64 -28.64
CA ASP A 302 -2.06 13.65 -29.46
C ASP A 302 -3.45 13.25 -28.90
N SER A 303 -3.66 11.97 -28.61
CA SER A 303 -4.89 11.43 -28.03
C SER A 303 -4.95 11.54 -26.50
N THR A 304 -4.02 12.25 -25.86
CA THR A 304 -3.94 12.40 -24.41
C THR A 304 -4.27 13.83 -23.99
N VAL A 305 -5.18 13.98 -23.04
CA VAL A 305 -5.42 15.25 -22.34
C VAL A 305 -4.74 15.18 -20.97
N ARG A 306 -3.94 16.19 -20.64
CA ARG A 306 -3.20 16.26 -19.39
C ARG A 306 -3.65 17.46 -18.57
N LEU A 307 -3.89 17.22 -17.29
CA LEU A 307 -4.09 18.21 -16.25
C LEU A 307 -2.84 18.14 -15.37
N THR A 308 -2.11 19.25 -15.27
CA THR A 308 -0.85 19.31 -14.52
C THR A 308 -0.88 20.37 -13.44
N GLY A 309 -0.11 20.17 -12.37
CA GLY A 309 0.06 21.17 -11.31
C GLY A 309 -1.21 21.45 -10.51
N ALA A 310 -2.06 20.43 -10.31
CA ALA A 310 -3.18 20.53 -9.37
C ALA A 310 -2.73 20.11 -7.97
N GLY A 311 -3.07 20.91 -6.97
CA GLY A 311 -2.74 20.61 -5.58
C GLY A 311 -3.62 19.48 -5.04
N VAL A 312 -2.97 18.53 -4.37
CA VAL A 312 -3.62 17.41 -3.69
C VAL A 312 -4.20 17.85 -2.35
N THR A 313 -5.39 17.35 -2.00
CA THR A 313 -6.00 17.58 -0.68
C THR A 313 -6.14 16.26 0.10
N ALA A 314 -6.48 16.36 1.39
CA ALA A 314 -6.89 15.18 2.17
C ALA A 314 -8.04 14.39 1.51
N GLY A 315 -8.95 15.09 0.83
CA GLY A 315 -10.04 14.46 0.07
C GLY A 315 -9.54 13.70 -1.16
N THR A 316 -8.48 14.17 -1.81
CA THR A 316 -7.87 13.49 -2.96
C THR A 316 -7.29 12.14 -2.56
N TRP A 317 -6.57 12.08 -1.44
CA TRP A 317 -6.05 10.83 -0.91
C TRP A 317 -7.15 9.80 -0.62
N LYS A 318 -8.28 10.29 -0.09
CA LYS A 318 -9.46 9.46 0.14
C LYS A 318 -9.97 8.84 -1.17
N VAL A 319 -10.13 9.66 -2.21
CA VAL A 319 -10.60 9.23 -3.54
C VAL A 319 -9.63 8.21 -4.17
N LEU A 320 -8.33 8.46 -4.09
CA LEU A 320 -7.32 7.53 -4.61
C LEU A 320 -7.30 6.20 -3.84
N ALA A 321 -7.47 6.23 -2.52
CA ALA A 321 -7.58 5.01 -1.71
C ALA A 321 -8.86 4.21 -2.05
N ASP A 322 -9.98 4.89 -2.27
CA ASP A 322 -11.26 4.27 -2.68
C ASP A 322 -11.16 3.62 -4.07
N ALA A 323 -10.26 4.12 -4.95
CA ALA A 323 -9.99 3.51 -6.24
C ALA A 323 -9.18 2.20 -6.14
N ILE A 324 -8.33 2.03 -5.12
CA ILE A 324 -7.51 0.82 -4.92
C ILE A 324 -8.37 -0.36 -4.47
N VAL A 325 -9.24 -0.15 -3.50
CA VAL A 325 -10.20 -1.15 -3.04
C VAL A 325 -11.57 -0.48 -3.04
N PRO A 326 -12.41 -0.73 -4.06
CA PRO A 326 -13.77 -0.23 -4.03
C PRO A 326 -14.43 -0.82 -2.79
N GLY A 327 -14.82 0.05 -1.85
CA GLY A 327 -15.61 -0.39 -0.71
C GLY A 327 -16.81 -1.19 -1.20
N GLU A 328 -17.21 -2.22 -0.47
CA GLU A 328 -18.55 -2.75 -0.64
C GLU A 328 -19.49 -1.55 -0.55
N ASN A 329 -20.14 -1.22 -1.67
CA ASN A 329 -21.35 -0.44 -1.60
C ASN A 329 -22.28 -1.27 -0.72
N LYS A 330 -22.31 -0.96 0.58
CA LYS A 330 -23.45 -1.28 1.42
C LYS A 330 -24.60 -0.63 0.68
N GLY A 331 -25.31 -1.46 -0.09
CA GLY A 331 -26.54 -1.06 -0.73
C GLY A 331 -27.35 -0.35 0.34
N LYS A 332 -27.93 0.78 -0.03
CA LYS A 332 -29.07 1.37 0.66
C LYS A 332 -30.08 0.24 0.92
N GLY A 333 -29.96 -0.38 2.08
CA GLY A 333 -31.00 -1.14 2.73
C GLY A 333 -31.58 -0.23 3.78
N GLU A 334 -32.37 0.74 3.33
CA GLU A 334 -33.41 1.42 4.10
C GLU A 334 -34.18 2.32 3.12
N ASP A 335 -35.49 2.27 3.25
CA ASP A 335 -36.54 2.95 2.47
C ASP A 335 -36.87 2.37 1.09
N GLU A 336 -37.63 1.27 1.09
CA GLU A 336 -39.02 1.25 0.57
C GLU A 336 -39.58 -0.18 0.58
N ARG A 337 -40.22 -0.58 1.70
CA ARG A 337 -41.57 -1.17 1.80
C ARG A 337 -41.84 -1.85 3.15
#